data_AF-A0A2H6K5R2-F1
#
_entry.id   AF-A0A2H6K5R2-F1
#
_cell.length_a   1.000
_cell.length_b   1.000
_cell.length_c   1.000
_cell.angle_alpha   90.00
_cell.angle_beta   90.00
_cell.angle_gamma   90.00
#
_symmetry.space_group_name_H-M   'P 1'
#
loop_
_entity.id
_entity.type
_entity.pdbx_description
1 polymer ?
#
loop_
_entity_poly.entity_id
_entity_poly.type
_entity_poly.pdbx_seq_one_letter_code
_entity_poly.pdbx_strand_id
1 'polypeptide(L)'
;MLALAGCGSGSDPVSLNDIPVAPGLAVYEGAEETVLDNTVMATESAFGVDPGRAEVQYLWMPEGVSRGQVDGFYQSALVEGGWDPDDAAVPGMGRWTRDSSAGRQVLVLNAVPVTPGDGHILIIMLTGD
;
A
#
# COMPACT_ATOMS: atom_id res chain seq x y z
N MET A 1 20.82 -7.48 36.81
CA MET A 1 19.35 -7.60 36.88
C MET A 1 18.77 -6.29 36.36
N LEU A 2 17.98 -6.37 35.27
CA LEU A 2 16.99 -5.39 34.77
C LEU A 2 17.50 -3.99 34.35
N ALA A 3 17.00 -3.36 33.28
CA ALA A 3 15.72 -3.54 32.59
C ALA A 3 15.87 -3.38 31.06
N LEU A 4 15.23 -4.28 30.30
CA LEU A 4 14.79 -3.96 28.95
C LEU A 4 13.68 -2.90 29.08
N ALA A 5 13.97 -1.70 28.58
CA ALA A 5 12.96 -0.74 28.14
C ALA A 5 13.12 -0.65 26.60
N GLY A 6 12.10 -0.88 25.76
CA GLY A 6 10.70 -1.11 26.03
C GLY A 6 10.10 -2.10 25.04
N CYS A 7 9.40 -3.09 25.59
CA CYS A 7 8.13 -3.51 25.03
C CYS A 7 7.14 -2.35 25.26
N GLY A 8 6.41 -1.96 24.22
CA GLY A 8 5.23 -1.09 24.37
C GLY A 8 5.40 0.30 23.77
N SER A 9 5.17 0.40 22.47
CA SER A 9 4.06 1.20 21.95
C SER A 9 3.87 0.69 20.53
N GLY A 10 2.69 0.14 20.24
CA GLY A 10 2.30 -0.02 18.84
C GLY A 10 2.53 1.34 18.21
N SER A 11 3.38 1.40 17.19
CA SER A 11 3.68 2.67 16.55
C SER A 11 2.39 3.35 16.15
N ASP A 12 2.34 4.67 16.20
CA ASP A 12 1.15 5.40 15.76
C ASP A 12 0.73 4.92 14.37
N PRO A 13 -0.59 4.84 14.09
CA PRO A 13 -1.07 4.45 12.78
C PRO A 13 -0.43 5.33 11.72
N VAL A 14 0.17 4.68 10.72
CA VAL A 14 0.75 5.36 9.56
C VAL A 14 -0.41 5.78 8.65
N SER A 15 -0.41 7.03 8.18
CA SER A 15 -1.36 7.47 7.14
C SER A 15 -0.79 7.15 5.76
N LEU A 16 -1.66 7.04 4.76
CA LEU A 16 -1.23 6.88 3.38
C LEU A 16 -0.28 7.99 2.90
N ASN A 17 -0.43 9.21 3.42
CA ASN A 17 0.45 10.34 3.10
C ASN A 17 1.89 10.18 3.63
N ASP A 18 2.10 9.28 4.59
CA ASP A 18 3.42 8.97 5.15
C ASP A 18 4.14 7.86 4.37
N ILE A 19 3.45 7.20 3.43
CA ILE A 19 4.04 6.18 2.56
C ILE A 19 4.89 6.87 1.50
N PRO A 20 6.19 6.52 1.38
CA PRO A 20 7.06 7.18 0.43
C PRO A 20 6.66 6.84 -1.00
N VAL A 21 6.63 7.85 -1.88
CA VAL A 21 6.33 7.65 -3.29
C VAL A 21 7.61 7.29 -4.05
N ALA A 22 7.57 6.20 -4.83
CA ALA A 22 8.72 5.76 -5.62
C ALA A 22 9.18 6.86 -6.62
N PRO A 23 10.50 7.06 -6.81
CA PRO A 23 11.01 8.06 -7.75
C PRO A 23 10.44 7.88 -9.16
N GLY A 24 9.98 8.99 -9.74
CA GLY A 24 9.39 9.01 -11.08
C GLY A 24 7.89 8.72 -11.13
N LEU A 25 7.28 8.31 -10.01
CA LEU A 25 5.82 8.27 -9.90
C LEU A 25 5.27 9.65 -9.52
N ALA A 26 4.05 9.94 -9.96
CA ALA A 26 3.31 11.14 -9.60
C ALA A 26 1.92 10.78 -9.08
N VAL A 27 1.40 11.53 -8.10
CA VAL A 27 0.02 11.35 -7.64
C VAL A 27 -0.92 11.67 -8.80
N TYR A 28 -1.81 10.74 -9.10
CA TYR A 28 -2.83 10.90 -10.11
C TYR A 28 -4.07 11.57 -9.49
N GLU A 29 -4.36 12.79 -9.94
CA GLU A 29 -5.51 13.59 -9.48
C GLU A 29 -6.67 13.61 -10.49
N GLY A 30 -6.64 12.72 -11.51
CA GLY A 30 -7.68 12.67 -12.52
C GLY A 30 -8.98 12.03 -12.01
N ALA A 31 -10.03 12.08 -12.83
CA ALA A 31 -11.33 11.51 -12.46
C ALA A 31 -11.21 10.01 -12.17
N GLU A 32 -11.82 9.57 -11.06
CA GLU A 32 -11.87 8.18 -10.64
C GLU A 32 -12.40 7.30 -11.78
N GLU A 33 -11.54 6.41 -12.27
CA GLU A 33 -11.91 5.48 -13.32
C GLU A 33 -12.61 4.26 -12.70
N THR A 34 -13.74 3.83 -13.28
CA THR A 34 -14.55 2.71 -12.77
C THR A 34 -13.75 1.42 -12.50
N VAL A 35 -12.62 1.22 -13.17
CA VAL A 35 -11.71 0.07 -12.93
C VAL A 35 -11.00 0.19 -11.57
N LEU A 36 -10.63 1.41 -11.17
CA LEU A 36 -9.98 1.70 -9.91
C LEU A 36 -10.92 1.46 -8.73
N ASP A 37 -12.15 1.97 -8.81
CA ASP A 37 -13.17 1.77 -7.78
C ASP A 37 -13.48 0.29 -7.57
N ASN A 38 -13.64 -0.46 -8.67
CA ASN A 38 -13.85 -1.90 -8.60
C ASN A 38 -12.67 -2.63 -7.96
N THR A 39 -11.44 -2.16 -8.18
CA THR A 39 -10.24 -2.74 -7.56
C THR A 39 -10.25 -2.50 -6.06
N VAL A 40 -10.57 -1.28 -5.62
CA VAL A 40 -10.69 -0.94 -4.19
C VAL A 40 -11.77 -1.79 -3.52
N MET A 41 -12.97 -1.83 -4.09
CA MET A 41 -14.06 -2.65 -3.56
C MET A 41 -13.71 -4.14 -3.47
N ALA A 42 -13.05 -4.68 -4.50
CA ALA A 42 -12.60 -6.07 -4.49
C ALA A 42 -11.54 -6.32 -3.42
N THR A 43 -10.62 -5.37 -3.23
CA THR A 43 -9.62 -5.42 -2.15
C THR A 43 -10.29 -5.38 -0.78
N GLU A 44 -11.14 -4.39 -0.49
CA GLU A 44 -11.87 -4.31 0.79
C GLU A 44 -12.63 -5.59 1.10
N SER A 45 -13.35 -6.14 0.12
CA SER A 45 -14.07 -7.41 0.27
C SER A 45 -13.14 -8.60 0.50
N ALA A 46 -11.98 -8.66 -0.14
CA ALA A 46 -11.02 -9.74 0.04
C ALA A 46 -10.39 -9.73 1.45
N PHE A 47 -10.29 -8.54 2.06
CA PHE A 47 -9.75 -8.35 3.40
C PHE A 47 -10.81 -8.27 4.50
N GLY A 48 -12.09 -8.41 4.16
CA GLY A 48 -13.19 -8.38 5.12
C GLY A 48 -13.39 -7.01 5.79
N VAL A 49 -13.03 -5.93 5.09
CA VAL A 49 -13.15 -4.56 5.56
C VAL A 49 -14.46 -3.95 5.05
N ASP A 50 -15.11 -3.12 5.87
CA ASP A 50 -16.31 -2.39 5.44
C ASP A 50 -16.00 -1.45 4.26
N PRO A 51 -16.91 -1.28 3.30
CA PRO A 51 -16.71 -0.37 2.17
C PRO A 51 -16.42 1.07 2.58
N GLY A 52 -15.42 1.68 1.95
CA GLY A 52 -15.04 3.08 2.20
C GLY A 52 -14.19 3.29 3.46
N ARG A 53 -13.61 2.23 4.01
CA ARG A 53 -12.63 2.30 5.11
C ARG A 53 -11.19 2.28 4.62
N ALA A 54 -10.96 1.95 3.35
CA ALA A 54 -9.65 2.02 2.75
C ALA A 54 -9.22 3.48 2.50
N GLU A 55 -7.99 3.81 2.89
CA GLU A 55 -7.28 4.96 2.30
C GLU A 55 -6.66 4.52 0.97
N VAL A 56 -6.86 5.30 -0.08
CA VAL A 56 -6.45 4.93 -1.44
C VAL A 56 -5.68 6.07 -2.09
N GLN A 57 -4.56 5.73 -2.76
CA GLN A 57 -3.75 6.67 -3.52
C GLN A 57 -3.40 6.06 -4.87
N TYR A 58 -3.67 6.85 -5.90
CA TYR A 58 -3.37 6.53 -7.28
C TYR A 58 -2.06 7.20 -7.68
N LEU A 59 -1.17 6.42 -8.28
CA LEU A 59 0.10 6.89 -8.78
C LEU A 59 0.20 6.59 -10.28
N TRP A 60 0.52 7.62 -11.06
CA TRP A 60 0.85 7.50 -12.47
C TRP A 60 2.30 7.04 -12.65
N MET A 61 2.50 6.04 -13.50
CA MET A 61 3.81 5.50 -13.84
C MET A 61 4.17 5.84 -15.30
N PRO A 62 5.19 6.70 -15.53
CA PRO A 62 5.60 7.09 -16.87
C PRO A 62 6.11 5.95 -17.73
N GLU A 63 5.98 6.13 -19.05
CA GLU A 63 6.73 5.38 -20.05
C GLU A 63 8.25 5.55 -19.78
N GLY A 64 8.88 4.51 -19.25
CA GLY A 64 10.30 4.51 -18.86
C GLY A 64 10.56 4.15 -17.40
N VAL A 65 9.54 4.20 -16.54
CA VAL A 65 9.61 3.62 -15.20
C VAL A 65 9.07 2.18 -15.27
N SER A 66 9.90 1.21 -14.88
CA SER A 66 9.51 -0.20 -14.91
C SER A 66 8.88 -0.63 -13.59
N ARG A 67 7.93 -1.56 -13.65
CA ARG A 67 7.30 -2.15 -12.46
C ARG A 67 8.33 -2.76 -11.49
N GLY A 68 9.36 -3.43 -12.00
CA GLY A 68 10.39 -4.03 -11.16
C GLY A 68 11.20 -3.01 -10.35
N GLN A 69 11.43 -1.80 -10.88
CA GLN A 69 12.05 -0.71 -10.11
C GLN A 69 11.15 -0.19 -8.99
N VAL A 70 9.84 -0.04 -9.29
CA VAL A 70 8.85 0.37 -8.30
C VAL A 70 8.72 -0.65 -7.19
N ASP A 71 8.59 -1.94 -7.53
CA ASP A 71 8.49 -3.02 -6.56
C ASP A 71 9.73 -3.12 -5.68
N GLY A 72 10.93 -3.01 -6.28
CA GLY A 72 12.19 -2.98 -5.53
C GLY A 72 12.30 -1.80 -4.56
N PHE A 73 11.84 -0.61 -4.98
CA PHE A 73 11.78 0.56 -4.11
C PHE A 73 10.88 0.32 -2.89
N TYR A 74 9.63 -0.12 -3.10
CA TYR A 74 8.70 -0.34 -1.98
C TYR A 74 9.15 -1.50 -1.08
N GLN A 75 9.73 -2.56 -1.65
CA GLN A 75 10.27 -3.66 -0.86
C GLN A 75 11.35 -3.18 0.12
N SER A 76 12.27 -2.32 -0.31
CA SER A 76 13.29 -1.75 0.57
C SER A 76 12.70 -0.71 1.54
N ALA A 77 11.96 0.27 1.03
CA ALA A 77 11.45 1.39 1.82
C ALA A 77 10.47 0.97 2.92
N LEU A 78 9.58 0.00 2.64
CA LEU A 78 8.60 -0.48 3.60
C LEU A 78 9.26 -1.31 4.71
N VAL A 79 10.23 -2.16 4.37
CA VAL A 79 11.00 -2.93 5.37
C VAL A 79 11.79 -2.00 6.29
N GLU A 80 12.46 -0.98 5.74
CA GLU A 80 13.13 0.06 6.54
C GLU A 80 12.13 0.83 7.42
N GLY A 81 10.90 1.02 6.93
CA GLY A 81 9.79 1.62 7.66
C GLY A 81 9.13 0.73 8.70
N GLY A 82 9.60 -0.50 8.93
CA GLY A 82 9.07 -1.43 9.91
C GLY A 82 7.79 -2.17 9.47
N TRP A 83 7.59 -2.32 8.17
CA TRP A 83 6.54 -3.15 7.60
C TRP A 83 7.06 -4.53 7.27
N ASP A 84 6.26 -5.55 7.58
CA ASP A 84 6.58 -6.94 7.29
C ASP A 84 5.89 -7.37 5.97
N PRO A 85 6.62 -7.97 5.01
CA PRO A 85 6.01 -8.52 3.82
C PRO A 85 5.05 -9.65 4.20
N ASP A 86 3.91 -9.70 3.52
CA ASP A 86 2.90 -10.71 3.79
C ASP A 86 2.94 -11.80 2.71
N ASP A 87 3.34 -13.00 3.13
CA ASP A 87 3.52 -14.18 2.27
C ASP A 87 2.22 -14.65 1.59
N ALA A 88 1.05 -14.20 2.07
CA ALA A 88 -0.24 -14.51 1.46
C ALA A 88 -0.66 -13.50 0.38
N ALA A 89 0.28 -12.73 -0.19
CA ALA A 89 0.05 -11.87 -1.33
C ALA A 89 -0.27 -12.64 -2.63
N VAL A 90 -1.16 -12.09 -3.45
CA VAL A 90 -1.53 -12.64 -4.77
C VAL A 90 -0.45 -12.27 -5.79
N PRO A 91 -0.11 -13.13 -6.77
CA PRO A 91 0.85 -12.78 -7.82
C PRO A 91 0.50 -11.45 -8.53
N GLY A 92 1.45 -10.53 -8.59
CA GLY A 92 1.25 -9.18 -9.17
C GLY A 92 0.79 -8.11 -8.17
N MET A 93 0.47 -8.50 -6.93
CA MET A 93 0.08 -7.62 -5.83
C MET A 93 1.11 -7.73 -4.70
N GLY A 94 1.70 -6.60 -4.29
CA GLY A 94 2.52 -6.55 -3.09
C GLY A 94 1.62 -6.37 -1.87
N ARG A 95 1.89 -7.09 -0.78
CA ARG A 95 1.19 -6.91 0.50
C ARG A 95 2.18 -6.83 1.65
N TRP A 96 1.93 -5.90 2.57
CA TRP A 96 2.69 -5.72 3.79
C TRP A 96 1.76 -5.50 4.97
N THR A 97 2.21 -5.86 6.16
CA THR A 97 1.47 -5.62 7.39
C THR A 97 2.34 -4.98 8.45
N ARG A 98 1.71 -4.28 9.37
CA ARG A 98 2.36 -3.64 10.51
C ARG A 98 1.39 -3.57 11.68
N ASP A 99 1.86 -3.84 12.88
CA ASP A 99 1.07 -3.62 14.10
C ASP A 99 1.21 -2.16 14.57
N SER A 100 0.08 -1.53 14.86
CA SER A 100 0.01 -0.13 15.32
C SER A 100 -0.81 -0.02 16.60
N SER A 101 -0.83 1.18 17.21
CA SER A 101 -1.73 1.46 18.34
C SER A 101 -3.22 1.43 17.96
N ALA A 102 -3.55 1.54 16.67
CA ALA A 102 -4.90 1.48 16.14
C ALA A 102 -5.31 0.07 15.65
N GLY A 103 -4.47 -0.95 15.89
CA GLY A 103 -4.68 -2.30 15.37
C GLY A 103 -3.70 -2.66 14.25
N ARG A 104 -3.95 -3.79 13.58
CA ARG A 104 -3.10 -4.26 12.48
C ARG A 104 -3.42 -3.47 11.22
N GLN A 105 -2.40 -2.84 10.65
CA GLN A 105 -2.48 -2.17 9.36
C GLN A 105 -2.01 -3.09 8.24
N VAL A 106 -2.66 -3.01 7.10
CA VAL A 106 -2.32 -3.74 5.88
C VAL A 106 -2.14 -2.72 4.76
N LEU A 107 -1.00 -2.79 4.08
CA LEU A 107 -0.72 -2.02 2.88
C LEU A 107 -0.69 -2.95 1.68
N VAL A 108 -1.41 -2.58 0.63
CA VAL A 108 -1.48 -3.30 -0.63
C VAL A 108 -0.98 -2.39 -1.75
N LEU A 109 -0.02 -2.90 -2.54
CA LEU A 109 0.49 -2.27 -3.75
C LEU A 109 0.02 -3.08 -4.96
N ASN A 110 -0.92 -2.54 -5.71
CA ASN A 110 -1.44 -3.20 -6.91
C ASN A 110 -1.05 -2.42 -8.18
N ALA A 111 -0.82 -3.12 -9.29
CA ALA A 111 -0.68 -2.50 -10.59
C ALA A 111 -1.99 -2.63 -11.35
N VAL A 112 -2.58 -1.50 -11.76
CA VAL A 112 -3.82 -1.50 -12.53
C VAL A 112 -3.50 -1.16 -13.99
N PRO A 113 -3.80 -2.05 -14.94
CA PRO A 113 -3.68 -1.74 -16.36
C PRO A 113 -4.88 -0.90 -16.78
N VAL A 114 -4.70 0.42 -16.86
CA VAL A 114 -5.79 1.35 -17.18
C VAL A 114 -5.88 1.58 -18.69
N THR A 115 -4.74 1.68 -19.39
CA THR A 115 -4.67 1.82 -20.85
C THR A 115 -3.36 1.24 -21.43
N PRO A 116 -3.32 0.88 -22.73
CA PRO A 116 -2.06 0.49 -23.39
C PRO A 116 -1.14 1.71 -23.52
N GLY A 117 -0.04 1.74 -22.77
CA GLY A 117 1.01 2.77 -22.84
C GLY A 117 1.40 3.38 -21.50
N ASP A 118 0.43 3.53 -20.58
CA ASP A 118 0.63 4.11 -19.25
C ASP A 118 0.19 3.13 -18.16
N GLY A 119 1.05 2.92 -17.15
CA GLY A 119 0.74 2.09 -16.00
C GLY A 119 0.24 2.91 -14.83
N HIS A 120 -0.68 2.36 -14.04
CA HIS A 120 -1.06 2.95 -12.76
C HIS A 120 -0.68 2.02 -11.62
N ILE A 121 -0.18 2.61 -10.55
CA ILE A 121 0.05 1.93 -9.30
C ILE A 121 -0.98 2.42 -8.30
N LEU A 122 -1.61 1.47 -7.64
CA LEU A 122 -2.61 1.68 -6.62
C LEU A 122 -2.02 1.30 -5.27
N ILE A 123 -1.97 2.25 -4.34
CA ILE A 123 -1.64 1.99 -2.95
C ILE A 123 -2.94 2.03 -2.15
N ILE A 124 -3.23 0.95 -1.44
CA ILE A 124 -4.40 0.82 -0.58
C ILE A 124 -3.89 0.55 0.83
N MET A 125 -4.37 1.33 1.78
CA MET A 125 -4.11 1.13 3.19
C MET A 125 -5.41 0.79 3.91
N LEU A 126 -5.37 -0.31 4.64
CA LEU A 126 -6.45 -0.82 5.45
C LEU A 126 -6.00 -0.82 6.91
N THR A 127 -6.85 -0.36 7.81
CA THR A 127 -6.63 -0.49 9.25
C THR A 127 -7.71 -1.41 9.80
N GLY A 128 -7.31 -2.53 10.38
CA GLY A 128 -8.23 -3.45 11.06
C GLY A 128 -8.57 -2.99 12.47
N ASP A 129 -9.79 -3.29 12.92
CA ASP A 129 -10.29 -3.06 14.29
C ASP A 129 -9.78 -4.12 15.29
#